data_AF-A0A183FFF1-F1
#
_entry.id   AF-A0A183FFF1-F1
#
_cell.length_a   1.000
_cell.length_b   1.000
_cell.length_c   1.000
_cell.angle_alpha   90.00
_cell.angle_beta   90.00
_cell.angle_gamma   90.00
#
_symmetry.space_group_name_H-M   'P 1'
#
loop_
_entity.id
_entity.type
_entity.pdbx_description
1 polymer ?
#
loop_
_entity_poly.entity_id
_entity_poly.type
_entity_poly.pdbx_seq_one_letter_code
_entity_poly.pdbx_strand_id
1 'polypeptide(L)'
;MTVSYLSSVDRAYKRYACEDYDNIAYLHHPSGVSVVVLRQELESEVVEVDFGNTKKNGMSRMDHVVVGKGKKGGLHLQKETRLCTIRCKDGKEIVIRAGVKGVLAEVNDRLVANPDLVRTAPENQGYIAIVTFGAGKRKPDEFVTELPPKRVFLKGYGGDALETVQN
;
A
#
# COMPACT_ATOMS: atom_id res chain seq x y z
N MET A 1 11.41 26.06 -19.10
CA MET A 1 12.12 24.77 -19.10
C MET A 1 11.30 23.74 -18.33
N THR A 2 11.39 22.45 -18.68
CA THR A 2 10.73 21.37 -17.92
C THR A 2 11.77 20.68 -17.04
N VAL A 3 11.56 20.68 -15.73
CA VAL A 3 12.44 20.01 -14.77
C VAL A 3 11.74 18.76 -14.26
N SER A 4 12.47 17.66 -14.12
CA SER A 4 11.94 16.43 -13.51
C SER A 4 12.76 16.01 -12.29
N TYR A 5 12.09 15.50 -11.27
CA TYR A 5 12.73 14.96 -10.06
C TYR A 5 11.95 13.75 -9.51
N LEU A 6 12.60 12.96 -8.65
CA LEU A 6 11.96 11.82 -7.98
C LEU A 6 10.88 12.30 -7.02
N SER A 7 9.72 11.64 -7.05
CA SER A 7 8.65 11.92 -6.08
C SER A 7 9.17 11.83 -4.64
N SER A 8 8.49 12.48 -3.68
CA SER A 8 8.89 12.43 -2.27
C SER A 8 8.97 10.99 -1.73
N VAL A 9 8.10 10.10 -2.22
CA VAL A 9 8.12 8.67 -1.89
C VAL A 9 9.37 8.01 -2.48
N ASP A 10 9.65 8.23 -3.76
CA ASP A 10 10.77 7.59 -4.47
C ASP A 10 12.15 8.08 -4.03
N ARG A 11 12.23 9.16 -3.27
CA ARG A 11 13.47 9.60 -2.61
C ARG A 11 13.82 8.75 -1.39
N ALA A 12 12.83 8.17 -0.72
CA ALA A 12 13.01 7.41 0.52
C ALA A 12 12.74 5.91 0.37
N TYR A 13 11.93 5.52 -0.62
CA TYR A 13 11.47 4.15 -0.81
C TYR A 13 11.84 3.63 -2.21
N LYS A 14 12.16 2.35 -2.29
CA LYS A 14 12.22 1.59 -3.54
C LYS A 14 10.91 0.87 -3.79
N ARG A 15 10.52 0.70 -5.05
CA ARG A 15 9.26 0.05 -5.41
C ARG A 15 9.51 -1.37 -5.88
N TYR A 16 8.73 -2.31 -5.38
CA TYR A 16 8.79 -3.70 -5.81
C TYR A 16 7.41 -4.18 -6.26
N ALA A 17 7.38 -4.93 -7.36
CA ALA A 17 6.19 -5.65 -7.77
C ALA A 17 5.97 -6.85 -6.84
N CYS A 18 4.71 -7.26 -6.68
CA CYS A 18 4.42 -8.58 -6.18
C CYS A 18 4.44 -9.56 -7.36
N GLU A 19 5.18 -10.65 -7.23
CA GLU A 19 5.31 -11.67 -8.30
C GLU A 19 4.00 -12.44 -8.51
N ASP A 20 3.29 -12.74 -7.41
CA ASP A 20 2.10 -13.60 -7.43
C ASP A 20 0.80 -12.82 -7.73
N TYR A 21 0.82 -11.48 -7.57
CA TYR A 21 -0.35 -10.62 -7.65
C TYR A 21 0.01 -9.27 -8.28
N ASP A 22 -0.66 -8.87 -9.35
CA ASP A 22 -0.36 -7.64 -10.10
C ASP A 22 -1.03 -6.38 -9.53
N ASN A 23 -2.02 -6.56 -8.65
CA ASN A 23 -2.85 -5.49 -8.10
C ASN A 23 -2.19 -4.67 -6.99
N ILE A 24 -1.03 -5.08 -6.47
CA ILE A 24 -0.30 -4.36 -5.42
C ILE A 24 1.17 -4.10 -5.77
N ALA A 25 1.75 -3.13 -5.07
CA ALA A 25 3.18 -2.88 -5.02
C ALA A 25 3.66 -2.65 -3.58
N TYR A 26 4.95 -2.81 -3.35
CA TYR A 26 5.60 -2.50 -2.08
C TYR A 26 6.50 -1.28 -2.20
N LEU A 27 6.27 -0.30 -1.35
CA LEU A 27 7.20 0.80 -1.11
C LEU A 27 8.12 0.38 0.04
N HIS A 28 9.35 0.01 -0.30
CA HIS A 28 10.32 -0.55 0.63
C HIS A 28 11.34 0.50 1.10
N HIS A 29 11.38 0.72 2.41
CA HIS A 29 12.38 1.57 3.04
C HIS A 29 13.60 0.74 3.48
N PRO A 30 14.83 1.28 3.39
CA PRO A 30 16.05 0.61 3.88
C PRO A 30 16.04 0.19 5.36
N SER A 31 15.13 0.71 6.18
CA SER A 31 14.94 0.27 7.57
C SER A 31 14.39 -1.15 7.70
N GLY A 32 13.84 -1.73 6.62
CA GLY A 32 13.15 -3.02 6.65
C GLY A 32 11.62 -2.91 6.76
N VAL A 33 11.07 -1.69 6.67
CA VAL A 33 9.62 -1.43 6.61
C VAL A 33 9.18 -1.39 5.16
N SER A 34 8.08 -2.07 4.84
CA SER A 34 7.43 -2.02 3.54
C SER A 34 5.98 -1.57 3.67
N VAL A 35 5.59 -0.58 2.86
CA VAL A 35 4.21 -0.12 2.75
C VAL A 35 3.57 -0.80 1.54
N VAL A 36 2.45 -1.48 1.75
CA VAL A 36 1.66 -2.12 0.69
C VAL A 36 0.69 -1.09 0.12
N VAL A 37 0.74 -0.90 -1.18
CA VAL A 37 -0.10 0.09 -1.89
C VAL A 37 -0.80 -0.57 -3.07
N LEU A 38 -1.97 -0.04 -3.43
CA LEU A 38 -2.66 -0.45 -4.65
C LEU A 38 -1.83 -0.02 -5.87
N ARG A 39 -1.63 -0.94 -6.81
CA ARG A 39 -0.93 -0.69 -8.08
C ARG A 39 -1.89 -0.59 -9.26
N GLN A 40 -2.97 -1.36 -9.21
CA GLN A 40 -3.99 -1.35 -10.26
C GLN A 40 -4.75 -0.02 -10.24
N GLU A 41 -4.91 0.60 -11.40
CA GLU A 41 -5.82 1.73 -11.57
C GLU A 41 -7.27 1.21 -11.59
N LEU A 42 -8.09 1.74 -10.69
CA LEU A 42 -9.51 1.40 -10.61
C LEU A 42 -10.32 2.50 -11.30
N GLU A 43 -11.16 2.11 -12.26
CA GLU A 43 -12.02 3.04 -13.01
C GLU A 43 -13.23 3.49 -12.19
N SER A 44 -13.66 2.66 -11.24
CA SER A 44 -14.85 2.89 -10.42
C SER A 44 -14.46 3.25 -8.99
N GLU A 45 -15.30 4.09 -8.37
CA GLU A 45 -15.18 4.50 -6.97
C GLU A 45 -15.20 3.27 -6.06
N VAL A 46 -14.29 3.23 -5.08
CA VAL A 46 -14.27 2.19 -4.06
C VAL A 46 -15.24 2.56 -2.96
N VAL A 47 -16.25 1.71 -2.75
CA VAL A 47 -17.32 1.93 -1.77
C VAL A 47 -17.08 1.16 -0.47
N GLU A 48 -16.20 0.16 -0.47
CA GLU A 48 -15.89 -0.62 0.72
C GLU A 48 -14.47 -1.20 0.66
N VAL A 49 -13.78 -1.19 1.80
CA VAL A 49 -12.57 -1.96 2.03
C VAL A 49 -12.78 -2.83 3.27
N ASP A 50 -12.92 -4.13 3.07
CA ASP A 50 -13.13 -5.13 4.12
C ASP A 50 -11.82 -5.85 4.47
N PHE A 51 -11.22 -5.50 5.59
CA PHE A 51 -10.04 -6.21 6.15
C PHE A 51 -10.41 -7.58 6.77
N GLY A 52 -11.71 -7.88 6.90
CA GLY A 52 -12.28 -9.11 7.41
C GLY A 52 -12.38 -9.18 8.94
N ASN A 53 -13.49 -9.75 9.43
CA ASN A 53 -13.63 -10.26 10.80
C ASN A 53 -13.65 -11.81 10.83
N THR A 54 -12.91 -12.38 11.78
CA THR A 54 -12.74 -13.82 12.08
C THR A 54 -14.04 -14.52 12.49
N LYS A 55 -14.23 -15.81 12.17
CA LYS A 55 -14.90 -16.81 13.05
C LYS A 55 -14.26 -18.20 12.85
N LYS A 56 -13.85 -18.93 13.91
CA LYS A 56 -14.73 -19.73 14.79
C LYS A 56 -14.58 -19.52 16.32
N ASN A 57 -13.58 -18.77 16.81
CA ASN A 57 -13.32 -18.63 18.26
C ASN A 57 -13.38 -17.18 18.80
N GLY A 58 -14.06 -16.25 18.12
CA GLY A 58 -14.37 -14.93 18.70
C GLY A 58 -13.20 -13.95 18.89
N MET A 59 -12.14 -13.99 18.07
CA MET A 59 -11.06 -12.97 18.07
C MET A 59 -10.87 -12.41 16.66
N SER A 60 -11.01 -11.10 16.44
CA SER A 60 -10.94 -10.45 15.12
C SER A 60 -9.51 -10.40 14.55
N ARG A 61 -9.35 -10.36 13.22
CA ARG A 61 -8.07 -9.99 12.58
C ARG A 61 -7.65 -8.57 12.91
N MET A 62 -8.60 -7.68 13.17
CA MET A 62 -8.35 -6.34 13.72
C MET A 62 -7.81 -6.40 15.16
N ASP A 63 -8.08 -7.47 15.92
CA ASP A 63 -7.48 -7.70 17.24
C ASP A 63 -6.02 -8.20 17.15
N HIS A 64 -5.61 -8.67 15.96
CA HIS A 64 -4.23 -9.05 15.63
C HIS A 64 -3.47 -7.96 14.84
N VAL A 65 -4.13 -6.87 14.48
CA VAL A 65 -3.46 -5.63 14.06
C VAL A 65 -2.98 -4.96 15.34
N VAL A 66 -1.68 -4.75 15.43
CA VAL A 66 -1.03 -4.27 16.65
C VAL A 66 -1.32 -2.77 16.82
N VAL A 67 -2.50 -2.42 17.33
CA VAL A 67 -2.74 -1.06 17.84
C VAL A 67 -2.14 -1.00 19.23
N GLY A 68 -0.93 -0.45 19.32
CA GLY A 68 -0.28 -0.09 20.58
C GLY A 68 1.13 -0.66 20.75
N LYS A 69 2.00 0.19 21.29
CA LYS A 69 3.45 0.02 21.56
C LYS A 69 3.82 -1.14 22.51
N GLY A 70 2.91 -2.09 22.79
CA GLY A 70 3.04 -3.08 23.87
C GLY A 70 2.52 -4.50 23.59
N LYS A 71 1.99 -4.84 22.40
CA LYS A 71 1.53 -6.22 22.13
C LYS A 71 2.59 -7.01 21.35
N LYS A 72 3.27 -7.92 22.07
CA LYS A 72 4.24 -8.89 21.53
C LYS A 72 3.53 -9.89 20.60
N GLY A 73 3.81 -9.86 19.30
CA GLY A 73 3.49 -10.97 18.36
C GLY A 73 2.56 -10.62 17.19
N GLY A 74 3.00 -9.76 16.27
CA GLY A 74 2.23 -9.39 15.07
C GLY A 74 1.82 -10.59 14.19
N LEU A 75 0.77 -10.41 13.40
CA LEU A 75 0.24 -11.45 12.51
C LEU A 75 1.29 -11.84 11.46
N HIS A 76 1.68 -13.11 11.44
CA HIS A 76 2.60 -13.63 10.43
C HIS A 76 1.86 -13.80 9.10
N LEU A 77 2.38 -13.15 8.07
CA LEU A 77 1.86 -13.23 6.71
C LEU A 77 2.54 -14.39 5.97
N GLN A 78 1.71 -15.23 5.34
CA GLN A 78 2.09 -16.04 4.18
C GLN A 78 1.67 -15.31 2.89
N LYS A 79 2.22 -15.70 1.74
CA LYS A 79 1.93 -15.06 0.44
C LYS A 79 0.42 -14.97 0.14
N GLU A 80 -0.31 -16.04 0.45
CA GLU A 80 -1.73 -16.18 0.16
C GLU A 80 -2.63 -15.48 1.19
N THR A 81 -2.04 -14.92 2.25
CA THR A 81 -2.80 -14.26 3.33
C THR A 81 -3.57 -13.10 2.75
N ARG A 82 -4.91 -13.14 2.87
CA ARG A 82 -5.77 -12.03 2.47
C ARG A 82 -5.58 -10.85 3.42
N LEU A 83 -5.18 -9.71 2.88
CA LEU A 83 -5.08 -8.45 3.62
C LEU A 83 -6.45 -7.76 3.70
N CYS A 84 -7.10 -7.58 2.55
CA CYS A 84 -8.46 -7.03 2.48
C CYS A 84 -9.17 -7.45 1.19
N THR A 85 -10.45 -7.11 1.12
CA THR A 85 -11.29 -7.17 -0.08
C THR A 85 -11.76 -5.75 -0.39
N ILE A 86 -11.54 -5.29 -1.62
CA ILE A 86 -11.98 -4.00 -2.14
C ILE A 86 -13.25 -4.20 -2.96
N ARG A 87 -14.31 -3.43 -2.69
CA ARG A 87 -15.54 -3.42 -3.51
C ARG A 87 -15.73 -2.07 -4.17
N CYS A 88 -15.91 -2.11 -5.48
CA CYS A 88 -16.17 -0.94 -6.30
C CYS A 88 -17.67 -0.73 -6.51
N LYS A 89 -18.06 0.50 -6.82
CA LYS A 89 -19.45 0.91 -7.08
C LYS A 89 -20.07 0.21 -8.29
N ASP A 90 -19.23 -0.24 -9.23
CA ASP A 90 -19.65 -1.02 -10.40
C ASP A 90 -19.87 -2.51 -10.09
N GLY A 91 -19.75 -2.92 -8.83
CA GLY A 91 -19.92 -4.29 -8.36
C GLY A 91 -18.67 -5.16 -8.47
N LYS A 92 -17.54 -4.65 -8.99
CA LYS A 92 -16.29 -5.41 -9.01
C LYS A 92 -15.76 -5.62 -7.59
N GLU A 93 -15.31 -6.84 -7.31
CA GLU A 93 -14.67 -7.22 -6.05
C GLU A 93 -13.22 -7.66 -6.31
N ILE A 94 -12.28 -7.09 -5.57
CA ILE A 94 -10.84 -7.34 -5.74
C ILE A 94 -10.27 -7.81 -4.40
N VAL A 95 -9.65 -8.99 -4.40
CA VAL A 95 -9.00 -9.55 -3.22
C VAL A 95 -7.54 -9.15 -3.19
N ILE A 96 -7.13 -8.45 -2.13
CA ILE A 96 -5.74 -8.08 -1.90
C ILE A 96 -5.07 -9.13 -1.02
N ARG A 97 -3.98 -9.70 -1.50
CA ARG A 97 -3.19 -10.72 -0.79
C ARG A 97 -1.79 -10.22 -0.50
N ALA A 98 -1.19 -10.81 0.53
CA ALA A 98 0.04 -10.31 1.11
C ALA A 98 1.27 -10.50 0.24
N GLY A 99 1.30 -11.45 -0.71
CA GLY A 99 2.36 -11.62 -1.72
C GLY A 99 3.78 -11.93 -1.23
N VAL A 100 4.03 -11.77 0.07
CA VAL A 100 5.32 -11.97 0.73
C VAL A 100 5.13 -12.61 2.10
N LYS A 101 6.18 -13.29 2.56
CA LYS A 101 6.27 -13.71 3.96
C LYS A 101 6.77 -12.56 4.83
N GLY A 102 6.13 -12.32 5.97
CA GLY A 102 6.50 -11.22 6.86
C GLY A 102 5.64 -11.15 8.11
N VAL A 103 5.69 -10.01 8.78
CA VAL A 103 4.86 -9.68 9.94
C VAL A 103 4.06 -8.43 9.62
N LEU A 104 2.74 -8.55 9.69
CA LEU A 104 1.82 -7.42 9.58
C LEU A 104 1.99 -6.50 10.79
N ALA A 105 2.52 -5.31 10.54
CA ALA A 105 2.67 -4.29 11.58
C ALA A 105 1.38 -3.48 11.73
N GLU A 106 0.72 -3.15 10.62
CA GLU A 106 -0.42 -2.24 10.59
C GLU A 106 -1.32 -2.50 9.36
N VAL A 107 -2.63 -2.24 9.50
CA VAL A 107 -3.56 -2.03 8.37
C VAL A 107 -4.12 -0.62 8.46
N ASN A 108 -4.44 -0.01 7.33
CA ASN A 108 -5.01 1.34 7.30
C ASN A 108 -6.51 1.32 7.60
N ASP A 109 -6.84 1.41 8.90
CA ASP A 109 -8.22 1.43 9.39
C ASP A 109 -9.07 2.59 8.84
N ARG A 110 -8.43 3.67 8.38
CA ARG A 110 -9.10 4.81 7.74
C ARG A 110 -9.85 4.42 6.47
N LEU A 111 -9.43 3.35 5.79
CA LEU A 111 -10.12 2.83 4.61
C LEU A 111 -11.51 2.27 4.92
N VAL A 112 -11.82 1.98 6.18
CA VAL A 112 -13.19 1.58 6.59
C VAL A 112 -14.15 2.76 6.47
N ALA A 113 -13.71 3.95 6.89
CA ALA A 113 -14.53 5.16 6.82
C ALA A 113 -14.40 5.90 5.49
N ASN A 114 -13.24 5.82 4.83
CA ASN A 114 -12.93 6.51 3.59
C ASN A 114 -12.30 5.54 2.57
N PRO A 115 -13.09 4.58 2.04
CA PRO A 115 -12.58 3.48 1.22
C PRO A 115 -11.90 3.95 -0.08
N ASP A 116 -12.42 5.01 -0.70
CA ASP A 116 -11.90 5.52 -1.97
C ASP A 116 -10.51 6.18 -1.87
N LEU A 117 -9.97 6.35 -0.66
CA LEU A 117 -8.56 6.74 -0.46
C LEU A 117 -7.60 5.74 -1.10
N VAL A 118 -7.95 4.44 -1.12
CA VAL A 118 -7.12 3.40 -1.74
C VAL A 118 -6.88 3.65 -3.23
N ARG A 119 -7.82 4.34 -3.90
CA ARG A 119 -7.76 4.70 -5.32
C ARG A 119 -7.21 6.11 -5.52
N THR A 120 -7.63 7.07 -4.69
CA THR A 120 -7.31 8.50 -4.87
C THR A 120 -5.95 8.91 -4.28
N ALA A 121 -5.46 8.20 -3.25
CA ALA A 121 -4.20 8.50 -2.58
C ALA A 121 -3.41 7.24 -2.18
N PRO A 122 -3.18 6.26 -3.09
CA PRO A 122 -2.65 4.93 -2.76
C PRO A 122 -1.29 4.93 -2.05
N GLU A 123 -0.42 5.90 -2.37
CA GLU A 123 0.93 6.02 -1.80
C GLU A 123 1.00 6.94 -0.57
N ASN A 124 -0.12 7.47 -0.13
CA ASN A 124 -0.20 8.41 1.00
C ASN A 124 -1.28 7.98 1.98
N GLN A 125 -2.45 8.60 1.96
CA GLN A 125 -3.53 8.31 2.92
C GLN A 125 -4.25 6.98 2.63
N GLY A 126 -4.03 6.40 1.45
CA GLY A 126 -4.67 5.21 0.93
C GLY A 126 -3.81 3.95 0.92
N TYR A 127 -2.69 3.92 1.64
CA TYR A 127 -1.93 2.66 1.78
C TYR A 127 -2.82 1.57 2.39
N ILE A 128 -2.50 0.30 2.12
CA ILE A 128 -3.31 -0.83 2.56
C ILE A 128 -2.80 -1.36 3.89
N ALA A 129 -1.50 -1.61 3.98
CA ALA A 129 -0.87 -2.22 5.14
C ALA A 129 0.62 -1.84 5.27
N ILE A 130 1.16 -2.03 6.46
CA ILE A 130 2.59 -1.96 6.74
C ILE A 130 3.09 -3.35 7.13
N VAL A 131 4.14 -3.80 6.46
CA VAL A 131 4.76 -5.11 6.66
C VAL A 131 6.22 -4.93 7.07
N THR A 132 6.65 -5.74 8.02
CA THR A 132 8.05 -5.85 8.44
C THR A 132 8.52 -7.28 8.25
N PHE A 133 9.84 -7.47 8.23
CA PHE A 133 10.47 -8.77 8.02
C PHE A 133 11.29 -9.19 9.24
N GLY A 134 11.52 -10.49 9.39
CA GLY A 134 12.17 -11.07 10.57
C GLY A 134 13.57 -10.47 10.86
N ALA A 135 14.03 -10.64 12.10
CA ALA A 135 15.32 -10.09 12.54
C ALA A 135 16.47 -10.48 11.59
N GLY A 136 17.26 -9.49 11.17
CA GLY A 136 18.39 -9.67 10.25
C GLY A 136 18.02 -9.70 8.76
N LYS A 137 16.75 -9.90 8.41
CA LYS A 137 16.27 -9.86 7.01
C LYS A 137 15.51 -8.56 6.78
N ARG A 138 16.16 -7.57 6.17
CA ARG A 138 15.51 -6.28 5.86
C ARG A 138 14.73 -6.32 4.55
N LYS A 139 15.16 -7.12 3.58
CA LYS A 139 14.51 -7.29 2.28
C LYS A 139 14.04 -8.74 2.12
N PRO A 140 12.76 -9.01 1.79
CA PRO A 140 12.28 -10.36 1.51
C PRO A 140 12.86 -10.89 0.19
N ASP A 141 12.92 -12.21 0.03
CA ASP A 141 13.48 -12.82 -1.20
C ASP A 141 12.55 -12.59 -2.38
N GLU A 142 11.27 -12.38 -2.10
CA GLU A 142 10.20 -12.09 -3.04
C GLU A 142 10.33 -10.72 -3.72
N PHE A 143 11.17 -9.82 -3.22
CA PHE A 143 11.42 -8.51 -3.86
C PHE A 143 12.46 -8.63 -4.98
N VAL A 144 12.07 -9.36 -6.02
CA VAL A 144 12.89 -9.63 -7.21
C VAL A 144 12.72 -8.52 -8.24
N THR A 145 11.48 -8.21 -8.62
CA THR A 145 11.20 -7.18 -9.63
C THR A 145 11.07 -5.78 -9.01
N GLU A 146 12.13 -4.98 -9.15
CA GLU A 146 12.11 -3.53 -8.84
C GLU A 146 11.33 -2.78 -9.92
N LEU A 147 10.36 -1.97 -9.51
CA LEU A 147 9.57 -1.10 -10.38
C LEU A 147 10.29 0.24 -10.59
N PRO A 148 10.14 0.88 -11.76
CA PRO A 148 10.74 2.18 -12.01
C PRO A 148 10.21 3.23 -11.02
N PRO A 149 11.06 4.18 -10.59
CA PRO A 149 10.63 5.20 -9.65
C PRO A 149 9.70 6.22 -10.32
N LYS A 150 8.73 6.73 -9.55
CA LYS A 150 7.82 7.78 -10.03
C LYS A 150 8.56 9.12 -10.06
N ARG A 151 8.47 9.81 -11.20
CA ARG A 151 9.03 11.16 -11.41
C ARG A 151 7.92 12.19 -11.48
N VAL A 152 8.18 13.35 -10.89
CA VAL A 152 7.32 14.55 -10.99
C VAL A 152 7.94 15.49 -12.00
N PHE A 153 7.11 16.07 -12.86
CA PHE A 153 7.53 17.02 -13.89
C PHE A 153 6.96 18.40 -13.57
N LEU A 154 7.83 19.38 -13.36
CA LEU A 154 7.45 20.78 -13.24
C LEU A 154 7.59 21.46 -14.59
N LYS A 155 6.49 21.99 -15.10
CA LYS A 155 6.46 22.88 -16.26
C LYS A 155 6.65 24.33 -15.79
N GLY A 156 7.30 25.15 -16.61
CA GLY A 156 7.41 26.60 -16.35
C GLY A 156 8.44 27.02 -15.29
N TYR A 157 9.36 26.13 -14.88
CA TYR A 157 10.42 26.49 -13.94
C TYR A 157 11.31 27.60 -14.56
N GLY A 158 11.26 28.80 -13.98
CA GLY A 158 12.04 29.97 -14.39
C GLY A 158 11.36 31.00 -15.30
N GLY A 159 10.03 31.03 -15.40
CA GLY A 159 9.27 32.12 -16.05
C GLY A 159 8.10 32.59 -15.19
N ASP A 160 7.66 33.84 -15.36
CA ASP A 160 6.54 34.45 -14.63
C ASP A 160 5.35 33.49 -14.52
N ALA A 161 4.95 33.21 -13.28
CA ALA A 161 3.86 32.30 -12.99
C ALA A 161 2.53 32.91 -13.46
N LEU A 162 1.94 32.33 -14.51
CA LEU A 162 0.52 32.45 -14.78
C LEU A 162 -0.11 31.08 -14.54
N GLU A 163 -0.91 31.01 -13.49
CA GLU A 163 -1.78 29.88 -13.22
C GLU A 163 -2.77 29.71 -14.37
N THR A 164 -2.88 28.50 -14.89
CA THR A 164 -4.07 28.12 -15.63
C THR A 164 -4.37 26.66 -15.33
N VAL A 165 -5.48 26.44 -14.61
CA VAL A 165 -6.07 25.13 -14.40
C VAL A 165 -6.78 24.73 -15.69
N GLN A 166 -6.45 23.57 -16.25
CA GLN A 166 -7.28 22.96 -17.30
C GLN A 166 -7.76 21.59 -16.81
N ASN A 167 -9.08 21.42 -16.97
CA ASN A 167 -9.89 20.24 -16.69
C ASN A 167 -9.45 19.01 -17.48
#